data_AF-A0A4Q3E5W9-F1
#
_entry.id   AF-A0A4Q3E5W9-F1
#
_cell.length_a   1.000
_cell.length_b   1.000
_cell.length_c   1.000
_cell.angle_alpha   90.00
_cell.angle_beta   90.00
_cell.angle_gamma   90.00
#
_symmetry.space_group_name_H-M   'P 1'
#
loop_
_entity.id
_entity.type
_entity.pdbx_description
1 polymer ?
#
loop_
_entity_poly.entity_id
_entity_poly.type
_entity_poly.pdbx_seq_one_letter_code
_entity_poly.pdbx_strand_id
1 'polypeptide(L)'
;AKADGSFTTNVYVKGNGKVTGQIFTLGGVKVGAPFSAIVKVAGIKTAPSITVYPNPVTGKQMQVQFKSVAAGMYQLRLLNTAGQVIFRSAENVTAGSLARSIQLGNDVAAGRYDLLITAPDGSTSNQQVIIQ
;
A
#
# COMPACT_ATOMS: atom_id res chain seq x y z
N ALA A 1 -11.93 -7.28 -42.71
CA ALA A 1 -11.14 -8.41 -42.19
C ALA A 1 -11.55 -8.64 -40.74
N LYS A 2 -12.04 -9.83 -40.39
CA LYS A 2 -12.25 -10.19 -38.98
C LYS A 2 -10.87 -10.49 -38.40
N ALA A 3 -10.52 -9.87 -37.28
CA ALA A 3 -9.37 -10.29 -36.49
C ALA A 3 -9.91 -11.11 -35.32
N ASP A 4 -10.03 -12.40 -35.54
CA ASP A 4 -10.13 -13.40 -34.48
C ASP A 4 -8.73 -13.61 -33.91
N GLY A 5 -8.55 -13.30 -32.63
CA GLY A 5 -7.31 -13.56 -31.91
C GLY A 5 -7.65 -14.11 -30.54
N SER A 6 -7.37 -15.39 -30.31
CA SER A 6 -7.32 -15.95 -28.97
C SER A 6 -5.86 -16.02 -28.52
N PHE A 7 -5.62 -15.67 -27.26
CA PHE A 7 -4.31 -15.81 -26.63
C PHE A 7 -4.46 -16.76 -25.46
N THR A 8 -3.74 -17.88 -25.51
CA THR A 8 -3.64 -18.83 -24.40
C THR A 8 -2.17 -19.00 -24.07
N THR A 9 -1.78 -18.77 -22.81
CA THR A 9 -0.42 -19.03 -22.34
C THR A 9 -0.44 -20.08 -21.24
N ASN A 10 0.44 -21.07 -21.35
CA ASN A 10 0.65 -22.05 -20.29
C ASN A 10 1.66 -21.50 -19.29
N VAL A 11 1.23 -21.21 -18.06
CA VAL A 11 2.12 -20.74 -16.98
C VAL A 11 2.52 -21.92 -16.12
N TYR A 12 3.82 -22.23 -16.06
CA TYR A 12 4.37 -23.23 -15.17
C TYR A 12 5.01 -22.57 -13.93
N VAL A 13 4.64 -23.03 -12.74
CA VAL A 13 5.25 -22.65 -11.46
C VAL A 13 5.93 -23.87 -10.87
N LYS A 14 7.25 -23.80 -10.67
CA LYS A 14 7.98 -24.70 -9.75
C LYS A 14 8.37 -23.89 -8.50
N GLY A 15 8.54 -24.55 -7.35
CA GLY A 15 8.71 -23.98 -6.01
C GLY A 15 9.53 -22.70 -5.87
N ASN A 16 9.25 -21.94 -4.80
CA ASN A 16 9.65 -20.55 -4.53
C ASN A 16 9.28 -19.54 -5.63
N GLY A 17 8.15 -19.79 -6.32
CA GLY A 17 7.13 -18.79 -6.61
C GLY A 17 7.48 -17.62 -7.54
N LYS A 18 8.53 -17.72 -8.36
CA LYS A 18 8.77 -16.71 -9.41
C LYS A 18 8.04 -17.07 -10.70
N VAL A 19 7.08 -16.23 -11.08
CA VAL A 19 6.54 -16.16 -12.45
C VAL A 19 7.20 -14.98 -13.16
N THR A 20 7.91 -15.22 -14.25
CA THR A 20 8.47 -14.17 -15.12
C THR A 20 7.83 -14.30 -16.49
N GLY A 21 6.87 -13.43 -16.81
CA GLY A 21 6.29 -13.31 -18.15
C GLY A 21 6.86 -12.11 -18.89
N GLN A 22 7.14 -12.24 -20.19
CA GLN A 22 7.40 -11.10 -21.08
C GLN A 22 6.07 -10.45 -21.49
N ILE A 23 6.00 -9.12 -21.47
CA ILE A 23 4.88 -8.36 -22.02
C ILE A 23 5.11 -8.24 -23.53
N PHE A 24 4.32 -8.93 -24.35
CA PHE A 24 4.30 -8.71 -25.80
C PHE A 24 3.30 -7.59 -26.13
N THR A 25 3.78 -6.54 -26.81
CA THR A 25 2.98 -5.37 -27.22
C THR A 25 2.08 -5.73 -28.41
N LEU A 26 0.78 -5.49 -28.31
CA LEU A 26 -0.13 -5.44 -29.47
C LEU A 26 -0.45 -3.96 -29.78
N GLY A 27 -0.13 -3.51 -31.00
CA GLY A 27 -0.74 -2.32 -31.59
C GLY A 27 -0.63 -1.00 -30.82
N GLY A 28 0.52 -0.69 -30.22
CA GLY A 28 0.85 0.71 -29.86
C GLY A 28 0.16 1.31 -28.63
N VAL A 29 -0.62 0.56 -27.85
CA VAL A 29 -1.15 1.07 -26.57
C VAL A 29 -0.13 0.85 -25.44
N LYS A 30 0.62 1.90 -25.11
CA LYS A 30 1.41 1.97 -23.87
C LYS A 30 0.44 2.15 -22.69
N VAL A 31 0.12 1.09 -21.95
CA VAL A 31 -0.56 1.22 -20.65
C VAL A 31 0.51 1.59 -19.61
N GLY A 32 0.75 2.89 -19.46
CA GLY A 32 1.61 3.46 -18.43
C GLY A 32 0.93 3.49 -17.07
N ALA A 33 0.68 2.33 -16.47
CA ALA A 33 0.48 2.23 -15.03
C ALA A 33 1.79 1.72 -14.43
N PRO A 34 2.52 2.51 -13.62
CA PRO A 34 3.74 2.02 -13.01
C PRO A 34 3.41 0.88 -12.06
N PHE A 35 4.00 -0.27 -12.36
CA PHE A 35 4.03 -1.46 -11.55
C PHE A 35 4.46 -1.12 -10.11
N SER A 36 3.73 -1.64 -9.12
CA SER A 36 4.15 -1.70 -7.72
C SER A 36 5.58 -2.26 -7.68
N ALA A 37 6.54 -1.42 -7.31
CA ALA A 37 7.94 -1.80 -7.28
C ALA A 37 8.15 -2.97 -6.31
N ILE A 38 8.38 -4.17 -6.85
CA ILE A 38 8.92 -5.29 -6.10
C ILE A 38 10.39 -4.94 -5.83
N VAL A 39 10.66 -4.50 -4.60
CA VAL A 39 12.01 -4.13 -4.17
C VAL A 39 12.89 -5.38 -4.20
N LYS A 40 13.96 -5.27 -4.98
CA LYS A 40 15.02 -6.26 -5.18
C LYS A 40 15.76 -6.48 -3.85
N VAL A 41 15.72 -7.71 -3.34
CA VAL A 41 16.40 -8.13 -2.10
C VAL A 41 17.91 -8.13 -2.30
N ALA A 42 18.61 -7.23 -1.59
CA ALA A 42 20.06 -7.26 -1.44
C ALA A 42 20.42 -6.86 0.01
N GLY A 43 20.96 -7.81 0.77
CA GLY A 43 21.46 -7.63 2.14
C GLY A 43 20.36 -7.67 3.21
N ILE A 44 20.64 -8.30 4.35
CA ILE A 44 19.77 -8.28 5.54
C ILE A 44 19.80 -6.86 6.13
N LYS A 45 19.07 -5.96 5.48
CA LYS A 45 18.68 -4.65 5.97
C LYS A 45 17.16 -4.69 5.93
N THR A 46 16.50 -4.59 7.08
CA THR A 46 15.04 -4.72 7.20
C THR A 46 14.37 -3.81 6.18
N ALA A 47 13.56 -4.40 5.29
CA ALA A 47 12.88 -3.64 4.25
C ALA A 47 12.00 -2.56 4.88
N PRO A 48 11.94 -1.35 4.30
CA PRO A 48 11.06 -0.30 4.78
C PRO A 48 9.62 -0.81 4.80
N SER A 49 8.92 -0.62 5.92
CA SER A 49 7.53 -1.05 6.06
C SER A 49 6.72 -0.08 6.90
N ILE A 50 5.45 0.08 6.53
CA ILE A 50 4.46 0.83 7.29
C ILE A 50 3.28 -0.11 7.54
N THR A 51 2.94 -0.33 8.80
CA THR A 51 1.89 -1.30 9.20
C THR A 51 0.93 -0.69 10.21
N VAL A 52 -0.32 -1.13 10.19
CA VAL A 52 -1.35 -0.71 11.16
C VAL A 52 -1.66 -1.85 12.13
N TYR A 53 -1.73 -1.54 13.42
CA TYR A 53 -2.07 -2.49 14.48
C TYR A 53 -2.92 -1.83 15.58
N PRO A 54 -3.93 -2.50 16.15
CA PRO A 54 -4.48 -3.77 15.69
C PRO A 54 -5.29 -3.60 14.39
N ASN A 55 -5.51 -4.70 13.68
CA ASN A 55 -6.45 -4.77 12.57
C ASN A 55 -7.16 -6.13 12.67
N PRO A 56 -8.44 -6.20 13.09
CA PRO A 56 -9.37 -5.08 13.26
C PRO A 56 -9.04 -4.10 14.41
N VAL A 57 -9.36 -2.83 14.22
CA VAL A 57 -9.26 -1.74 15.20
C VAL A 57 -10.47 -1.77 16.10
N THR A 58 -10.25 -2.02 17.38
CA THR A 58 -11.27 -1.95 18.44
C THR A 58 -11.04 -0.70 19.30
N GLY A 59 -12.12 -0.07 19.80
CA GLY A 59 -12.00 1.11 20.66
C GLY A 59 -11.51 2.38 19.95
N LYS A 60 -11.58 2.42 18.60
CA LYS A 60 -11.24 3.59 17.77
C LYS A 60 -9.80 4.09 17.93
N GLN A 61 -8.89 3.25 18.40
CA GLN A 61 -7.48 3.57 18.55
C GLN A 61 -6.62 2.60 17.74
N MET A 62 -5.77 3.14 16.86
CA MET A 62 -4.85 2.34 16.05
C MET A 62 -3.43 2.89 16.13
N GLN A 63 -2.45 2.01 15.96
CA GLN A 63 -1.03 2.33 15.90
C GLN A 63 -0.54 2.18 14.46
N VAL A 64 0.11 3.21 13.94
CA VAL A 64 0.84 3.15 12.67
C VAL A 64 2.31 3.00 12.98
N GLN A 65 2.89 1.86 12.63
CA GLN A 65 4.30 1.55 12.80
C GLN A 65 5.05 1.86 11.50
N PHE A 66 6.06 2.70 11.60
CA PHE A 66 7.04 3.00 10.56
C PHE A 66 8.32 2.26 10.91
N LYS A 67 8.85 1.46 9.99
CA LYS A 67 10.09 0.69 10.21
C LYS A 67 11.04 0.92 9.05
N SER A 68 12.27 1.34 9.36
CA SER A 68 13.34 1.55 8.38
C SER A 68 12.96 2.50 7.23
N VAL A 69 12.04 3.43 7.48
CA VAL A 69 11.59 4.42 6.49
C VAL A 69 12.46 5.68 6.54
N ALA A 70 12.46 6.45 5.45
CA ALA A 70 13.16 7.73 5.40
C ALA A 70 12.53 8.73 6.39
N ALA A 71 13.37 9.57 6.99
CA ALA A 71 12.88 10.64 7.84
C ALA A 71 12.14 11.72 7.02
N GLY A 72 11.13 12.35 7.63
CA GLY A 72 10.44 13.50 7.07
C GLY A 72 8.95 13.54 7.42
N MET A 73 8.22 14.43 6.75
CA MET A 73 6.79 14.62 6.95
C MET A 73 5.97 13.61 6.17
N TYR A 74 5.23 12.76 6.88
CA TYR A 74 4.28 11.81 6.30
C TYR A 74 2.86 12.34 6.43
N GLN A 75 2.11 12.30 5.33
CA GLN A 75 0.69 12.67 5.32
C GLN A 75 -0.14 11.41 5.41
N LEU A 76 -0.96 11.29 6.45
CA LEU A 76 -1.84 10.16 6.70
C LEU A 76 -3.27 10.59 6.40
N ARG A 77 -4.00 9.81 5.60
CA ARG A 77 -5.40 10.04 5.26
C ARG A 77 -6.16 8.74 5.39
N LEU A 78 -7.23 8.73 6.20
CA LEU A 78 -8.15 7.59 6.24
C LEU A 78 -9.32 7.85 5.30
N LEU A 79 -9.56 6.93 4.38
CA LEU A 79 -10.61 7.01 3.37
C LEU A 79 -11.68 5.96 3.65
N ASN A 80 -12.95 6.33 3.49
CA ASN A 80 -14.04 5.37 3.47
C ASN A 80 -14.12 4.64 2.10
N THR A 81 -15.04 3.69 1.97
CA THR A 81 -15.24 2.92 0.72
C THR A 81 -15.67 3.78 -0.48
N ALA A 82 -16.19 4.99 -0.24
CA ALA A 82 -16.51 5.97 -1.28
C ALA A 82 -15.30 6.85 -1.67
N GLY A 83 -14.12 6.63 -1.08
CA GLY A 83 -12.91 7.41 -1.33
C GLY A 83 -12.90 8.78 -0.63
N GLN A 84 -13.88 9.06 0.24
CA GLN A 84 -13.93 10.32 0.99
C GLN A 84 -12.94 10.26 2.15
N VAL A 85 -12.18 11.33 2.36
CA VAL A 85 -11.23 11.42 3.46
C VAL A 85 -11.95 11.79 4.75
N ILE A 86 -11.97 10.87 5.71
CA ILE A 86 -12.64 11.03 7.01
C ILE A 86 -11.69 11.38 8.17
N PHE A 87 -10.39 11.19 7.97
CA PHE A 87 -9.34 11.59 8.91
C PHE A 87 -8.09 12.02 8.16
N ARG A 88 -7.38 13.02 8.68
CA ARG A 88 -6.10 13.51 8.15
C ARG A 88 -5.15 13.81 9.31
N SER A 89 -3.89 13.42 9.17
CA SER A 89 -2.81 13.84 10.08
C SER A 89 -1.51 14.02 9.31
N ALA A 90 -0.61 14.84 9.85
CA ALA A 90 0.75 14.96 9.38
C ALA A 90 1.70 14.53 10.50
N GLU A 91 2.53 13.53 10.23
CA GLU A 91 3.42 12.95 11.22
C GLU A 91 4.88 13.20 10.82
N ASN A 92 5.65 13.84 11.70
CA ASN A 92 7.09 13.94 11.54
C ASN A 92 7.74 12.61 11.96
N VAL A 93 8.25 11.86 10.99
CA VAL A 93 8.93 10.58 11.21
C VAL A 93 10.42 10.81 11.22
N THR A 94 11.08 10.43 12.32
CA THR A 94 12.55 10.38 12.39
C THR A 94 13.06 9.06 11.81
N ALA A 95 14.30 9.06 11.32
CA ALA A 95 14.91 7.84 10.79
C ALA A 95 14.93 6.73 11.86
N GLY A 96 14.59 5.50 11.46
CA GLY A 96 14.55 4.34 12.35
C GLY A 96 13.17 3.69 12.42
N SER A 97 12.75 3.31 13.62
CA SER A 97 11.43 2.74 13.89
C SER A 97 10.62 3.68 14.79
N LEU A 98 9.42 4.05 14.37
CA LEU A 98 8.51 4.93 15.09
C LEU A 98 7.11 4.34 15.09
N ALA A 99 6.42 4.39 16.22
CA ALA A 99 5.00 4.06 16.31
C ALA A 99 4.21 5.34 16.61
N ARG A 100 3.11 5.56 15.90
CA ARG A 100 2.21 6.70 16.11
C ARG A 100 0.81 6.20 16.44
N SER A 101 0.31 6.64 17.60
CA SER A 101 -1.05 6.37 18.03
C SER A 101 -2.00 7.34 17.36
N ILE A 102 -3.04 6.81 16.74
CA ILE A 102 -4.10 7.56 16.08
C ILE A 102 -5.41 7.24 16.80
N GLN A 103 -6.00 8.27 17.39
CA GLN A 103 -7.35 8.22 17.93
C GLN A 103 -8.33 8.67 16.84
N LEU A 104 -9.24 7.79 16.46
CA LEU A 104 -10.30 8.08 15.50
C LEU A 104 -11.46 8.80 16.20
N GLY A 105 -12.13 9.68 15.46
CA GLY A 105 -13.30 10.40 15.94
C GLY A 105 -14.46 9.46 16.26
N ASN A 106 -15.34 9.90 17.16
CA ASN A 106 -16.50 9.08 17.55
C ASN A 106 -17.48 8.83 16.40
N ASP A 107 -17.46 9.65 15.36
CA ASP A 107 -18.35 9.53 14.19
C ASP A 107 -17.85 8.50 13.16
N VAL A 108 -16.67 7.91 13.36
CA VAL A 108 -16.15 6.85 12.49
C VAL A 108 -16.90 5.56 12.79
N ALA A 109 -17.72 5.13 11.83
CA ALA A 109 -18.49 3.89 11.90
C ALA A 109 -17.60 2.65 11.71
N ALA A 110 -18.08 1.50 12.20
CA ALA A 110 -17.46 0.22 11.90
C ALA A 110 -17.50 -0.06 10.38
N GLY A 111 -16.45 -0.67 9.84
CA GLY A 111 -16.36 -0.95 8.42
C GLY A 111 -14.93 -1.04 7.89
N ARG A 112 -14.83 -1.12 6.56
CA ARG A 112 -13.56 -1.14 5.83
C ARG A 112 -13.14 0.27 5.44
N TYR A 113 -11.89 0.58 5.70
CA TYR A 113 -11.24 1.84 5.37
C TYR A 113 -9.87 1.60 4.74
N ASP A 114 -9.38 2.60 4.02
CA ASP A 114 -8.05 2.62 3.46
C ASP A 114 -7.25 3.75 4.10
N LEU A 115 -6.16 3.42 4.78
CA LEU A 115 -5.19 4.38 5.29
C LEU A 115 -4.16 4.64 4.19
N LEU A 116 -4.28 5.80 3.55
CA LEU A 116 -3.34 6.30 2.56
C LEU A 116 -2.25 7.12 3.24
N ILE A 117 -1.01 6.66 3.14
CA ILE A 117 0.18 7.31 3.66
C ILE A 117 0.98 7.87 2.49
N THR A 118 1.26 9.18 2.48
CA THR A 118 2.13 9.83 1.50
C THR A 118 3.44 10.21 2.18
N ALA A 119 4.56 9.71 1.65
CA ALA A 119 5.90 9.97 2.15
C ALA A 119 6.41 11.35 1.66
N PRO A 120 7.54 11.85 2.21
CA PRO A 120 8.10 13.15 1.85
C PRO A 120 8.49 13.27 0.37
N ASP A 121 8.85 12.15 -0.27
CA ASP A 121 9.21 12.06 -1.68
C ASP A 121 7.99 11.96 -2.62
N GLY A 122 6.77 11.99 -2.06
CA GLY A 122 5.51 11.84 -2.79
C GLY A 122 5.08 10.40 -3.04
N SER A 123 5.87 9.40 -2.67
CA SER A 123 5.47 7.99 -2.77
C SER A 123 4.31 7.68 -1.83
N THR A 124 3.38 6.83 -2.27
CA THR A 124 2.18 6.50 -1.52
C THR A 124 2.13 5.02 -1.12
N SER A 125 1.70 4.74 0.11
CA SER A 125 1.38 3.41 0.61
C SER A 125 -0.08 3.37 1.04
N ASN A 126 -0.79 2.28 0.74
CA ASN A 126 -2.17 2.06 1.18
C ASN A 126 -2.21 0.86 2.12
N GLN A 127 -2.82 1.03 3.30
CA GLN A 127 -3.06 -0.02 4.28
C GLN A 127 -4.56 -0.17 4.52
N GLN A 128 -5.09 -1.38 4.30
CA GLN A 128 -6.48 -1.67 4.64
C GLN A 128 -6.64 -1.71 6.16
N VAL A 129 -7.63 -1.00 6.68
CA VAL A 129 -8.00 -0.95 8.10
C VAL A 129 -9.45 -1.39 8.25
N ILE A 130 -9.71 -2.36 9.13
CA ILE A 130 -11.06 -2.77 9.51
C ILE A 130 -11.34 -2.17 10.88
N ILE A 131 -12.43 -1.43 11.03
CA ILE A 131 -12.87 -0.84 12.31
C ILE A 131 -14.10 -1.59 12.81
N GLN A 132 -14.15 -1.90 14.11
CA GLN A 132 -15.25 -2.61 14.79
C GLN A 132 -15.84 -1.80 15.93
#